data_AF-Q2C6K5-F1
#
_entry.id   AF-Q2C6K5-F1
#
_cell.length_a   1.000
_cell.length_b   1.000
_cell.length_c   1.000
_cell.angle_alpha   90.00
_cell.angle_beta   90.00
_cell.angle_gamma   90.00
#
_symmetry.space_group_name_H-M   'P 1'
#
loop_
_entity.id
_entity.type
_entity.pdbx_description
1 polymer ?
#
loop_
_entity_poly.entity_id
_entity_poly.type
_entity_poly.pdbx_seq_one_letter_code
_entity_poly.pdbx_strand_id
1 'polypeptide(L)' 'MSDKTFSGAELVVETLNAYNVPHIFDIPGAEVDAVFDAVCDNVPEIILCHQLRWITR' A
#
# COMPACT_ATOMS: atom_id res chain seq x y z
N MET A 1 3.06 7.50 26.50
CA MET A 1 3.30 7.21 25.07
C MET A 1 2.65 8.33 24.31
N SER A 2 3.37 9.06 23.45
CA SER A 2 2.76 10.14 22.68
C SER A 2 1.64 9.57 21.82
N ASP A 3 0.42 10.10 21.93
CA ASP A 3 -0.70 9.79 21.05
C ASP A 3 -0.37 10.30 19.65
N LYS A 4 0.43 9.52 18.92
CA LYS A 4 0.77 9.80 17.53
C LYS A 4 -0.46 9.41 16.71
N THR A 5 -1.14 10.40 16.14
CA THR A 5 -2.22 10.16 15.19
C THR A 5 -1.62 9.62 13.90
N PHE A 6 -1.81 8.33 13.65
CA PHE A 6 -1.45 7.72 12.38
C PHE A 6 -2.54 7.98 11.34
N SER A 7 -2.12 8.30 10.12
CA SER A 7 -2.99 8.28 8.96
C SER A 7 -3.43 6.85 8.64
N GLY A 8 -4.55 6.70 7.93
CA GLY A 8 -5.00 5.39 7.48
C GLY A 8 -3.96 4.68 6.59
N ALA A 9 -3.17 5.44 5.83
CA ALA A 9 -2.09 4.92 5.00
C ALA A 9 -0.94 4.32 5.83
N GLU A 10 -0.51 5.00 6.89
CA GLU A 10 0.54 4.50 7.79
C GLU A 10 0.10 3.20 8.48
N LEU A 11 -1.18 3.08 8.87
CA LEU A 11 -1.71 1.84 9.46
C LEU A 11 -1.71 0.67 8.48
N VAL A 12 -2.01 0.92 7.19
CA VAL A 12 -1.92 -0.09 6.14
C VAL A 12 -0.48 -0.57 5.97
N VAL A 13 0.48 0.35 5.91
CA VAL A 13 1.92 0.05 5.82
C VAL A 13 2.40 -0.76 7.04
N GLU A 14 2.04 -0.34 8.26
CA GLU A 14 2.40 -1.05 9.49
C GLU A 14 1.87 -2.48 9.48
N THR A 15 0.63 -2.67 9.00
CA THR A 15 0.03 -3.99 8.84
C THR A 15 0.81 -4.83 7.84
N LEU A 16 1.11 -4.31 6.65
CA LEU A 16 1.86 -5.03 5.62
C LEU A 16 3.24 -5.49 6.14
N ASN A 17 3.92 -4.61 6.88
CA ASN A 17 5.20 -4.91 7.52
C ASN A 17 5.06 -5.97 8.62
N ALA A 18 4.03 -5.89 9.47
CA ALA A 18 3.79 -6.87 10.52
C ALA A 18 3.57 -8.30 9.99
N TYR A 19 3.02 -8.43 8.78
CA TYR A 19 2.81 -9.71 8.10
C TYR A 19 3.95 -10.11 7.15
N ASN A 20 5.06 -9.35 7.13
CA ASN A 20 6.21 -9.56 6.24
C ASN A 20 5.80 -9.73 4.76
N VAL A 21 4.88 -8.90 4.28
CA VAL A 21 4.43 -8.95 2.88
C VAL A 21 5.55 -8.43 1.97
N PRO A 22 6.13 -9.28 1.09
CA PRO A 22 7.32 -8.89 0.34
C PRO A 22 7.01 -8.09 -0.94
N HIS A 23 5.84 -8.33 -1.53
CA HIS A 23 5.45 -7.76 -2.82
C HIS A 23 4.02 -7.24 -2.80
N ILE A 24 3.80 -6.06 -3.37
CA ILE A 24 2.48 -5.44 -3.53
C ILE A 24 2.28 -5.13 -5.01
N PHE A 25 1.10 -5.50 -5.53
CA PHE A 25 0.71 -5.12 -6.88
C PHE A 25 -0.06 -3.81 -6.81
N ASP A 26 0.49 -2.76 -7.41
CA ASP A 26 -0.14 -1.45 -7.45
C ASP A 26 -0.44 -1.02 -8.88
N ILE A 27 -1.43 -0.13 -9.01
CA ILE A 27 -1.98 0.32 -10.28
C ILE A 27 -1.93 1.85 -10.28
N PRO A 28 -0.95 2.44 -10.98
CA PRO A 28 -0.79 3.88 -11.01
C PRO A 28 -2.03 4.53 -11.64
N GLY A 29 -2.63 5.48 -10.94
CA GLY A 29 -3.82 6.23 -11.38
C GLY A 29 -5.17 5.76 -10.80
N ALA A 30 -5.18 4.77 -9.90
CA ALA A 30 -6.32 4.52 -9.01
C ALA A 30 -6.30 5.50 -7.83
N GLU A 31 -7.46 5.89 -7.29
CA GLU A 31 -7.71 6.98 -6.32
C GLU A 31 -7.00 6.87 -4.93
N VAL A 32 -5.94 6.08 -4.77
CA VAL A 32 -5.28 5.81 -3.48
C VAL A 32 -3.81 6.22 -3.47
N ASP A 33 -3.52 7.44 -3.90
CA ASP A 33 -2.15 8.00 -3.95
C ASP A 33 -1.47 8.01 -2.56
N ALA A 34 -2.21 8.28 -1.48
CA ALA A 34 -1.63 8.38 -0.13
C ALA A 34 -1.09 7.06 0.44
N VAL A 35 -1.67 5.91 0.06
CA VAL A 35 -1.15 4.59 0.47
C VAL A 35 0.06 4.24 -0.37
N PHE A 36 0.00 4.52 -1.68
CA PHE A 36 1.14 4.33 -2.57
C PHE A 36 2.36 5.12 -2.11
N ASP A 37 2.19 6.41 -1.78
CA ASP A 37 3.25 7.26 -1.25
C ASP A 37 3.84 6.67 0.05
N ALA A 38 2.98 6.26 0.98
CA ALA A 38 3.42 5.69 2.25
C ALA A 38 4.14 4.33 2.10
N VAL A 39 3.71 3.50 1.15
CA VAL A 39 4.34 2.21 0.82
C VAL A 39 5.69 2.43 0.12
N CYS A 40 5.79 3.39 -0.81
CA CYS A 40 7.04 3.77 -1.46
C CYS A 40 8.10 4.20 -0.44
N ASP A 41 7.69 4.93 0.59
CA ASP A 41 8.57 5.39 1.67
C ASP A 41 8.99 4.28 2.65
N ASN A 42 8.23 3.17 2.73
CA ASN A 42 8.38 2.15 3.78
C ASN A 42 8.47 0.71 3.27
N VAL A 43 9.08 0.51 2.10
CA VAL A 43 9.76 -0.72 1.61
C VAL A 43 9.02 -2.07 1.67
N PRO A 44 7.85 -2.21 1.02
CA PRO A 44 7.49 -3.41 0.27
C PRO A 44 7.85 -3.22 -1.21
N GLU A 45 8.35 -4.25 -1.89
CA GLU A 45 8.68 -4.14 -3.31
C GLU A 45 7.39 -4.03 -4.15
N ILE A 46 7.22 -2.89 -4.85
CA ILE A 46 6.01 -2.65 -5.64
C ILE A 46 6.18 -3.19 -7.05
N ILE A 47 5.27 -4.08 -7.46
CA ILE A 47 5.14 -4.54 -8.83
C ILE A 47 4.04 -3.71 -9.50
N LEU A 48 4.44 -2.81 -10.40
CA LEU A 48 3.50 -1.97 -11.15
C LEU A 48 2.73 -2.81 -12.17
N CYS A 49 1.40 -2.70 -12.12
CA CYS A 49 0.49 -3.33 -13.06
C CYS A 49 -0.29 -2.29 -13.86
N HIS A 50 -0.23 -2.37 -15.19
CA HIS A 50 -0.92 -1.42 -16.08
C HIS A 50 -2.35 -1.84 -16.46
N GLN A 51 -2.84 -2.99 -15.98
CA GLN A 51 -4.16 -3.54 -16.34
C GLN A 51 -4.87 -4.21 -15.16
N LEU A 52 -6.03 -3.65 -14.76
CA LEU A 52 -7.03 -4.32 -13.94
C LEU A 52 -7.92 -5.18 -14.85
N ARG A 53 -7.75 -6.51 -14.79
CA ARG A 53 -8.75 -7.41 -15.33
C ARG A 53 -9.75 -7.74 -14.23
N TRP A 54 -10.91 -7.10 -14.26
CA TRP A 54 -12.03 -7.43 -13.38
C TRP A 54 -12.45 -8.88 -13.64
N ILE A 55 -12.13 -9.79 -12.72
CA ILE A 55 -12.79 -11.10 -12.67
C ILE A 55 -14.10 -10.89 -11.93
N THR A 56 -15.11 -10.38 -12.64
CA THR A 56 -16.49 -10.53 -12.21
C THR A 56 -16.89 -11.98 -12.49
N ARG A 57 -17.09 -12.76 -11.43
CA ARG A 57 -17.94 -13.96 -11.49
C ARG A 57 -19.39 -13.56 -11.37
#